data_AF-A0A379WI69-F1
#
_entry.id   AF-A0A379WI69-F1
#
_cell.length_a   1.000
_cell.length_b   1.000
_cell.length_c   1.000
_cell.angle_alpha   90.00
_cell.angle_beta   90.00
_cell.angle_gamma   90.00
#
_symmetry.space_group_name_H-M   'P 1'
#
loop_
_entity.id
_entity.type
_entity.pdbx_description
1 polymer ?
#
loop_
_entity_poly.entity_id
_entity_poly.type
_entity_poly.pdbx_seq_one_letter_code
_entity_poly.pdbx_strand_id
1 'polypeptide(L)' 'MQTDESQAYIFRPYITVKGKRITRPNGGMFKIPINREQKK' A
#
# COMPACT_ATOMS: atom_id res chain seq x y z
N MET A 1 -18.25 -14.85 15.32
CA MET A 1 -16.99 -14.77 14.55
C MET A 1 -16.88 -13.34 14.09
N GLN A 2 -16.02 -12.56 14.73
CA GLN A 2 -15.83 -11.14 14.45
C GLN A 2 -15.23 -11.05 13.04
N THR A 3 -15.98 -10.52 12.08
CA THR A 3 -15.50 -10.36 10.71
C THR A 3 -14.44 -9.26 10.73
N ASP A 4 -13.18 -9.67 10.83
CA ASP A 4 -12.02 -8.80 10.63
C ASP A 4 -12.27 -7.96 9.39
N GLU A 5 -12.28 -6.65 9.57
CA GLU A 5 -12.49 -5.67 8.53
C GLU A 5 -11.58 -6.01 7.35
N SER A 6 -12.18 -6.34 6.20
CA SER A 6 -11.47 -6.71 4.98
C SER A 6 -10.53 -5.58 4.57
N GLN A 7 -9.27 -5.67 5.01
CA GLN A 7 -8.25 -4.67 4.73
C GLN A 7 -8.04 -4.59 3.22
N ALA A 8 -8.48 -3.49 2.61
CA ALA A 8 -8.29 -3.26 1.18
C ALA A 8 -6.83 -2.86 0.90
N TYR A 9 -6.27 -3.39 -0.19
CA TYR A 9 -4.89 -3.11 -0.64
C TYR A 9 -4.88 -2.65 -2.08
N ILE A 10 -3.93 -1.76 -2.42
CA ILE A 10 -3.57 -1.38 -3.80
C ILE A 10 -2.19 -1.94 -4.11
N PHE A 11 -2.05 -2.47 -5.31
CA PHE A 11 -0.76 -2.89 -5.86
C PHE A 11 -0.27 -1.86 -6.88
N ARG A 12 0.94 -1.33 -6.70
CA ARG A 12 1.55 -0.37 -7.63
C ARG A 12 2.97 -0.77 -8.03
N PRO A 13 3.38 -0.58 -9.30
CA PRO A 13 4.75 -0.90 -9.74
C PRO A 13 5.79 0.10 -9.22
N TYR A 14 5.34 1.30 -8.85
CA TYR A 14 6.14 2.35 -8.25
C TYR A 14 5.35 3.07 -7.17
N ILE A 15 6.09 3.72 -6.26
CA ILE A 15 5.55 4.72 -5.35
C ILE A 15 6.39 5.99 -5.41
N THR A 16 5.82 7.09 -4.95
CA THR A 16 6.55 8.35 -4.79
C THR A 16 6.84 8.55 -3.31
N VAL A 17 8.11 8.75 -2.97
CA VAL A 17 8.55 9.05 -1.60
C VAL A 17 9.37 10.35 -1.67
N LYS A 18 8.96 11.38 -0.91
CA LYS A 18 9.61 12.70 -0.89
C LYS A 18 9.85 13.29 -2.30
N GLY A 19 8.86 13.16 -3.19
CA GLY A 19 8.93 13.65 -4.57
C GLY A 19 9.78 12.82 -5.54
N LYS A 20 10.45 11.74 -5.08
CA LYS A 20 11.19 10.82 -5.94
C LYS A 20 10.40 9.55 -6.20
N ARG A 21 10.35 9.13 -7.47
CA ARG A 21 9.74 7.85 -7.87
C ARG A 21 10.70 6.71 -7.54
N ILE A 22 10.22 5.73 -6.78
CA ILE A 22 10.95 4.51 -6.48
C ILE A 22 10.22 3.28 -7.04
N THR A 23 10.98 2.40 -7.68
CA THR A 23 10.54 1.12 -8.25
C THR A 23 11.30 -0.01 -7.54
N ARG A 24 10.78 -1.24 -7.57
CA ARG A 24 11.53 -2.39 -7.08
C ARG A 24 12.51 -2.88 -8.16
N PRO A 25 13.79 -3.14 -7.84
CA PRO A 25 14.76 -3.62 -8.83
C PRO A 25 14.37 -4.93 -9.50
N ASN A 26 13.61 -5.79 -8.81
CA ASN A 26 13.12 -7.06 -9.31
C ASN A 26 11.78 -6.98 -10.07
N GLY A 27 11.27 -5.77 -10.36
CA GLY A 27 10.00 -5.57 -11.04
C GLY A 27 8.75 -5.87 -10.19
N GLY A 28 8.91 -6.15 -8.89
CA GLY A 28 7.79 -6.45 -8.00
C GLY A 28 6.88 -5.25 -7.70
N MET A 29 5.67 -5.54 -7.23
CA MET A 29 4.67 -4.53 -6.87
C MET A 29 4.77 -4.13 -5.39
N PHE A 30 4.45 -2.88 -5.08
CA PHE A 30 4.21 -2.40 -3.73
C PHE A 30 2.78 -2.73 -3.31
N LYS A 31 2.62 -3.40 -2.17
CA LYS A 31 1.32 -3.65 -1.51
C LYS A 31 1.06 -2.52 -0.51
N ILE A 32 0.03 -1.71 -0.76
CA ILE A 32 -0.28 -0.50 0.02
C ILE A 32 -1.66 -0.67 0.66
N PRO A 33 -1.80 -0.64 1.99
CA PRO A 33 -3.11 -0.66 2.65
C PRO A 33 -3.86 0.65 2.39
N ILE A 34 -5.14 0.56 2.03
CA ILE A 34 -6.01 1.72 1.74
C ILE A 34 -6.69 2.23 3.02
N ASN A 35 -7.17 1.32 3.86
CA ASN A 35 -7.79 1.66 5.12
C ASN A 35 -6.69 1.78 6.19
N ARG A 36 -6.01 2.92 6.21
CA ARG A 36 -5.44 3.37 7.47
C ARG A 36 -6.60 4.01 8.19
N GLU A 37 -7.19 3.31 9.16
CA GLU A 37 -7.93 4.00 10.21
C GLU A 37 -7.07 5.21 10.61
N GLN A 38 -7.58 6.40 10.33
CA GLN A 38 -6.98 7.61 10.83
C GLN A 38 -7.11 7.48 12.34
N LYS A 39 -6.03 7.06 13.02
CA LYS A 39 -5.94 7.18 14.47
C LYS A 39 -6.22 8.65 14.77
N LYS A 40 -7.46 8.93 15.20
CA LYS A 40 -7.91 10.20 15.72
C LYS A 40 -7.06 10.59 16.93
#